data_AF-A0A9E6JTF0-F1
#
_entry.id   AF-A0A9E6JTF0-F1
#
_cell.length_a   1.000
_cell.length_b   1.000
_cell.length_c   1.000
_cell.angle_alpha   90.00
_cell.angle_beta   90.00
_cell.angle_gamma   90.00
#
_symmetry.space_group_name_H-M   'P 1'
#
loop_
_entity.id
_entity.type
_entity.pdbx_description
1 polymer ?
#
loop_
_entity_poly.entity_id
_entity_poly.type
_entity_poly.pdbx_seq_one_letter_code
_entity_poly.pdbx_strand_id
1 'polypeptide(L)'
;MNKTENINFALIGAAGYIAPRHMKAIKQTNNILVSALDKHDAVGIIDGFFPDADFFLEPERFDRHLDKLRRQGDKKIEYVSIYL
;
A
#
# COMPACT_ATOMS: atom_id res chain seq x y z
N MET A 1 12.89 1.30 24.69
CA MET A 1 12.73 1.95 23.38
C MET A 1 11.32 1.62 22.89
N ASN A 2 10.42 2.61 22.88
CA ASN A 2 9.08 2.40 22.34
C ASN A 2 9.25 2.18 20.84
N LYS A 3 9.06 0.94 20.38
CA LYS A 3 8.91 0.65 18.96
C LYS A 3 7.71 1.49 18.52
N THR A 4 7.94 2.55 17.77
CA THR A 4 6.83 3.18 17.05
C THR A 4 6.31 2.07 16.14
N GLU A 5 5.13 1.54 16.42
CA GLU A 5 4.57 0.50 15.58
C GLU A 5 4.28 1.16 14.23
N ASN A 6 5.01 0.72 13.20
CA ASN A 6 4.81 1.20 11.85
C ASN A 6 3.49 0.63 11.36
N ILE A 7 2.59 1.51 10.93
CA ILE A 7 1.26 1.13 10.47
C ILE A 7 1.35 0.62 9.04
N ASN A 8 0.67 -0.51 8.76
CA ASN A 8 0.60 -1.08 7.42
C ASN A 8 -0.57 -0.49 6.61
N PHE A 9 -0.24 0.10 5.46
CA PHE A 9 -1.18 0.71 4.52
C PHE A 9 -1.37 -0.14 3.26
N ALA A 10 -2.58 -0.06 2.69
CA ALA A 10 -2.86 -0.39 1.30
C ALA A 10 -3.29 0.87 0.53
N LEU A 11 -2.99 0.93 -0.76
CA LEU A 11 -3.35 2.04 -1.63
C LEU A 11 -4.19 1.56 -2.81
N ILE A 12 -5.36 2.15 -3.02
CA ILE A 12 -6.17 1.96 -4.24
C ILE A 12 -6.08 3.25 -5.06
N GLY A 13 -5.81 3.13 -6.36
CA GLY A 13 -5.57 4.25 -7.27
C GLY A 13 -4.09 4.66 -7.34
N ALA A 14 -3.17 3.70 -7.27
CA ALA A 14 -1.74 3.98 -7.15
C ALA A 14 -1.08 4.64 -8.38
N ALA A 15 -1.72 4.57 -9.56
CA ALA A 15 -1.29 5.25 -10.79
C ALA A 15 -1.95 6.64 -10.96
N GLY A 16 -2.79 7.06 -10.02
CA GLY A 16 -3.45 8.36 -10.05
C GLY A 16 -2.48 9.53 -9.82
N TYR A 17 -2.85 10.71 -10.34
CA TYR A 17 -2.06 11.95 -10.19
C TYR A 17 -1.75 12.31 -8.72
N ILE A 18 -2.67 11.99 -7.80
CA ILE A 18 -2.52 12.28 -6.36
C ILE A 18 -1.69 11.22 -5.61
N ALA A 19 -1.56 10.01 -6.14
CA ALA A 19 -0.96 8.88 -5.46
C ALA A 19 0.45 9.12 -4.91
N PRO A 20 1.38 9.82 -5.62
CA PRO A 20 2.71 10.11 -5.09
C PRO A 20 2.69 10.97 -3.82
N ARG A 21 1.67 11.83 -3.64
CA ARG A 21 1.54 12.66 -2.43
C ARG A 21 1.18 11.78 -1.22
N HIS A 22 0.36 10.76 -1.43
CA HIS A 22 0.00 9.79 -0.39
C HIS A 22 1.17 8.89 -0.04
N MET A 23 1.89 8.38 -1.02
CA MET A 23 3.11 7.60 -0.80
C MET A 23 4.14 8.40 0.01
N LYS A 24 4.32 9.68 -0.33
CA LYS A 24 5.19 10.58 0.42
C LYS A 24 4.73 10.77 1.87
N ALA A 25 3.42 10.97 2.10
CA ALA A 25 2.87 11.13 3.46
C ALA A 25 3.05 9.87 4.31
N ILE A 26 2.80 8.68 3.75
CA ILE A 26 3.01 7.39 4.42
C ILE A 26 4.50 7.24 4.79
N LYS A 27 5.42 7.55 3.86
CA LYS A 27 6.87 7.45 4.10
C LYS A 27 7.35 8.46 5.15
N GLN A 28 6.86 9.70 5.11
CA GLN A 28 7.22 10.76 6.06
C GLN A 28 6.70 10.49 7.48
N THR A 29 5.61 9.73 7.60
CA THR A 29 5.05 9.29 8.89
C THR A 29 5.67 7.98 9.39
N ASN A 30 6.73 7.49 8.72
CA ASN A 30 7.44 6.25 9.05
C ASN A 30 6.54 4.99 9.00
N ASN A 31 5.52 5.03 8.15
CA ASN A 31 4.60 3.92 7.92
C ASN A 31 4.99 3.13 6.67
N ILE A 32 4.37 1.97 6.47
CA ILE A 32 4.73 1.04 5.40
C ILE A 32 3.54 0.90 4.45
N LEU A 33 3.78 1.04 3.14
CA LEU A 33 2.84 0.62 2.12
C LEU A 33 3.11 -0.84 1.78
N VAL A 34 2.16 -1.73 2.08
CA VAL A 34 2.31 -3.18 1.88
C VAL A 34 1.78 -3.61 0.52
N SER A 35 0.66 -3.02 0.08
CA SER A 35 0.05 -3.37 -1.19
C SER A 35 -0.59 -2.18 -1.88
N ALA A 36 -0.64 -2.23 -3.21
CA ALA A 36 -1.20 -1.21 -4.06
C ALA A 36 -2.06 -1.82 -5.18
N LEU A 37 -3.14 -1.14 -5.55
CA LEU A 37 -4.09 -1.54 -6.59
C LEU A 37 -4.30 -0.38 -7.57
N ASP A 38 -4.14 -0.64 -8.87
CA ASP A 38 -4.58 0.27 -9.93
C ASP A 38 -4.85 -0.51 -11.21
N LYS A 39 -5.82 -0.09 -12.03
CA LYS A 39 -6.08 -0.69 -13.35
C LYS A 39 -4.97 -0.38 -14.36
N HIS A 40 -4.18 0.66 -14.13
CA HIS A 40 -3.10 1.11 -15.00
C HIS A 40 -1.74 0.74 -14.40
N ASP A 41 -0.89 0.11 -15.19
CA ASP A 41 0.46 -0.32 -14.78
C ASP A 41 1.50 0.82 -14.78
N ALA A 42 1.05 2.08 -14.76
CA ALA A 42 1.92 3.25 -14.74
C ALA A 42 2.42 3.56 -13.32
N VAL A 43 2.89 2.54 -12.60
CA VAL A 43 3.18 2.60 -11.17
C VAL A 43 4.66 2.56 -10.81
N GLY A 44 5.57 2.83 -11.76
CA GLY A 44 7.01 2.92 -11.49
C GLY A 44 7.39 3.98 -10.43
N ILE A 45 6.45 4.86 -10.05
CA ILE A 45 6.61 5.76 -8.91
C ILE A 45 6.60 5.03 -7.56
N ILE A 46 5.89 3.90 -7.44
CA ILE A 46 5.83 3.09 -6.21
C ILE A 46 7.23 2.65 -5.81
N ASP A 47 8.03 2.14 -6.75
CA ASP A 47 9.37 1.61 -6.48
C ASP A 47 10.31 2.68 -5.89
N GLY A 48 10.10 3.96 -6.22
CA GLY A 48 10.86 5.07 -5.63
C GLY A 48 10.53 5.33 -4.15
N PHE A 49 9.34 4.92 -3.69
CA PHE A 49 8.90 5.09 -2.30
C PHE A 49 8.97 3.79 -1.50
N PHE A 50 8.39 2.71 -2.03
CA PHE A 50 8.13 1.41 -1.40
C PHE A 50 8.41 0.26 -2.40
N PRO A 51 9.67 -0.09 -2.66
CA PRO A 51 10.04 -1.15 -3.61
C PRO A 51 9.58 -2.56 -3.18
N ASP A 52 9.26 -2.74 -1.89
CA ASP A 52 8.77 -4.01 -1.34
C ASP A 52 7.23 -4.12 -1.35
N ALA A 53 6.51 -3.14 -1.91
CA ALA A 53 5.06 -3.15 -1.94
C ALA A 53 4.53 -4.05 -3.07
N ASP A 54 3.59 -4.94 -2.74
CA ASP A 54 2.93 -5.79 -3.75
C ASP A 54 1.94 -4.95 -4.59
N PHE A 55 2.05 -5.02 -5.92
CA PHE A 55 1.14 -4.31 -6.83
C PHE A 55 0.17 -5.26 -7.55
N PHE A 56 -1.08 -4.82 -7.69
CA PHE A 56 -2.15 -5.58 -8.30
C PHE A 56 -2.90 -4.75 -9.34
N LEU A 57 -3.19 -5.36 -10.49
CA LEU A 57 -4.08 -4.80 -11.51
C LEU A 57 -5.55 -5.20 -11.29
N GLU A 58 -5.74 -6.40 -10.73
CA GLU A 58 -7.04 -7.02 -10.53
C GLU A 58 -7.49 -6.86 -9.07
N PRO A 59 -8.65 -6.24 -8.79
CA PRO A 59 -9.14 -6.06 -7.42
C PRO A 59 -9.36 -7.39 -6.69
N GLU A 60 -9.70 -8.47 -7.41
CA GLU A 60 -9.92 -9.81 -6.83
C GLU A 60 -8.63 -10.41 -6.28
N ARG A 61 -7.49 -10.13 -6.92
CA ARG A 61 -6.18 -10.57 -6.42
C ARG A 61 -5.75 -9.76 -5.21
N PHE A 62 -5.99 -8.45 -5.27
CA PHE A 62 -5.74 -7.55 -4.15
C PHE A 62 -6.52 -7.97 -2.91
N ASP A 63 -7.83 -8.17 -3.02
CA ASP A 63 -8.68 -8.60 -1.89
C ASP A 63 -8.22 -9.93 -1.28
N ARG A 64 -7.88 -10.92 -2.13
CA ARG A 64 -7.33 -12.20 -1.68
C ARG A 64 -6.00 -12.05 -0.94
N HIS A 65 -5.15 -11.12 -1.39
CA HIS A 65 -3.88 -10.82 -0.72
C HIS A 65 -4.13 -10.20 0.66
N LEU A 66 -5.05 -9.24 0.75
CA LEU A 66 -5.44 -8.62 2.03
C LEU A 66 -5.98 -9.65 3.04
N ASP A 67 -6.84 -10.57 2.61
CA ASP A 67 -7.38 -11.60 3.51
C ASP A 67 -6.29 -12.57 3.99
N LYS A 68 -5.31 -12.91 3.13
CA LYS A 68 -4.15 -13.70 3.55
C LYS A 68 -3.32 -12.98 4.62
N LEU A 69 -3.01 -11.70 4.40
CA LEU A 69 -2.25 -10.89 5.36
C LEU A 69 -2.99 -10.77 6.71
N ARG A 70 -4.32 -10.61 6.65
CA ARG A 70 -5.17 -10.55 7.84
C ARG A 70 -5.10 -11.83 8.68
N ARG A 71 -5.01 -13.00 8.04
CA ARG A 71 -4.89 -14.31 8.71
C ARG A 71 -3.49 -14.59 9.27
N GLN A 72 -2.45 -13.95 8.72
CA GLN A 72 -1.05 -14.16 9.12
C GLN A 72 -0.62 -13.34 10.34
N GLY A 73 -1.46 -12.44 10.86
CA GLY A 73 -1.24 -11.71 12.12
C GLY A 73 -0.29 -10.52 12.00
N ASP A 74 0.98 -10.75 11.65
CA ASP A 74 2.06 -9.74 11.74
C ASP A 74 2.09 -8.71 10.59
N LYS A 75 1.32 -8.93 9.53
CA LYS A 75 1.24 -8.02 8.36
C LYS A 75 -0.17 -7.53 8.08
N LYS A 76 -1.05 -7.54 9.08
CA LYS A 76 -2.41 -7.08 8.90
C LYS A 76 -2.39 -5.62 8.41
N ILE A 77 -3.13 -5.36 7.34
CA ILE A 77 -3.34 -3.99 6.86
C ILE A 77 -4.27 -3.29 7.85
N GLU A 78 -3.82 -2.15 8.34
CA GLU A 78 -4.53 -1.35 9.33
C GLU A 78 -5.37 -0.26 8.66
N TYR A 79 -4.90 0.27 7.53
CA TYR A 79 -5.59 1.31 6.77
C TYR A 79 -5.55 1.04 5.27
N VAL A 80 -6.67 1.29 4.62
CA VAL A 80 -6.78 1.34 3.16
C VAL A 80 -7.01 2.79 2.76
N SER A 81 -6.08 3.36 2.01
CA SER A 81 -6.24 4.68 1.42
C SER A 81 -6.78 4.54 0.01
N ILE A 82 -7.92 5.19 -0.26
CA ILE A 82 -8.65 5.09 -1.52
C ILE A 82 -8.59 6.44 -2.23
N TYR A 83 -8.05 6.43 -3.45
CA TYR A 83 -8.11 7.57 -4.35
C TYR A 83 -8.63 7.09 -5.70
N LEU A 84 -9.67 7.76 -6.19
CA LEU A 84 -10.30 7.50 -7.49
C LEU A 84 -9.93 8.62 -8.45
#